data_AF-A0A933P225-F1
#
_entry.id   AF-A0A933P225-F1
#
_cell.length_a   1.000
_cell.length_b   1.000
_cell.length_c   1.000
_cell.angle_alpha   90.00
_cell.angle_beta   90.00
_cell.angle_gamma   90.00
#
_symmetry.space_group_name_H-M   'P 1'
#
loop_
_entity.id
_entity.type
_entity.pdbx_description
1 polymer ?
#
loop_
_entity_poly.entity_id
_entity_poly.type
_entity_poly.pdbx_seq_one_letter_code
_entity_poly.pdbx_strand_id
1 'polypeptide(L)'
;MLAFVPVPWPDDSAFYFVAKDLFTWPPQWVMLSQAPFEPTYKIFNFNTMPLYPILLGVGRFIGIDGSFAIKFWPLLFWTLSGVLIGFVFYKKKLPFVLCVLIVLLFALDPIHRWASVLVRPESFVGLCGLAMVLGLSFGFPEKLKAKGIWDPVSCLLALAAYAHFNAIHLLFPAAFGLANQSLKSISKTAGKTALYLTPWLITVVIHYDLFIIQMHTQWTRLAIQNDWVSNLEKALSSLFQNMGAPTTWHSSLQIVSWIIWVFIGLSLILGIIIPAFITKKQDPKLPVLPPASGWILGAIWLWSSKPEVWFIYFLHISVWTFAGILIFRLWIQQKKLIYKISLMSILCLLLPNHFIFVYATYDQYREMHKSRSWNWTTYYDLIDCVERRLNKLEVTLNYPKPFRVWDPTFPDITIELSRRHPDWRFTRTNDFHTRANLAIEHGKNIEAVVVPEIFSQEEKWIEGTPAQYPRLYSAWMTWADMFLIHLWRDKKWKNNRYICQRGQWQVFMFMK
;
A
#
# COMPACT_ATOMS: atom_id res chain seq x y z
N MET A 1 26.33 -14.43 -10.77
CA MET A 1 24.94 -13.89 -10.75
C MET A 1 24.31 -14.26 -9.43
N LEU A 2 23.69 -13.36 -8.68
CA LEU A 2 22.95 -13.70 -7.45
C LEU A 2 21.43 -13.73 -7.76
N ALA A 3 20.60 -14.39 -6.98
CA ALA A 3 19.15 -14.15 -7.00
C ALA A 3 18.62 -13.99 -5.58
N PHE A 4 17.54 -13.24 -5.45
CA PHE A 4 16.93 -12.93 -4.17
C PHE A 4 15.49 -13.38 -4.16
N VAL A 5 15.02 -13.76 -2.99
CA VAL A 5 13.59 -13.97 -2.76
C VAL A 5 13.14 -12.91 -1.77
N PRO A 6 12.46 -11.84 -2.24
CA PRO A 6 11.90 -10.88 -1.31
C PRO A 6 10.83 -11.55 -0.49
N VAL A 7 10.85 -11.28 0.81
CA VAL A 7 9.75 -11.67 1.66
C VAL A 7 9.54 -10.78 2.89
N PRO A 8 8.29 -10.35 3.18
CA PRO A 8 7.24 -9.86 2.29
C PRO A 8 7.32 -8.31 2.30
N TRP A 9 7.52 -7.67 1.15
CA TRP A 9 6.46 -7.58 0.17
C TRP A 9 6.95 -7.44 -1.27
N PRO A 10 6.34 -8.20 -2.19
CA PRO A 10 6.70 -8.14 -3.60
C PRO A 10 6.35 -6.81 -4.30
N ASP A 11 5.53 -5.95 -3.71
CA ASP A 11 4.96 -4.82 -4.45
C ASP A 11 5.93 -3.64 -4.59
N ASP A 12 6.68 -3.28 -3.54
CA ASP A 12 7.58 -2.11 -3.59
C ASP A 12 8.68 -2.29 -4.67
N SER A 13 9.24 -3.49 -4.72
CA SER A 13 10.22 -3.88 -5.75
C SER A 13 9.58 -4.01 -7.14
N ALA A 14 8.35 -4.54 -7.24
CA ALA A 14 7.62 -4.62 -8.50
C ALA A 14 7.38 -3.25 -9.13
N PHE A 15 7.05 -2.22 -8.35
CA PHE A 15 6.87 -0.87 -8.89
C PHE A 15 8.22 -0.19 -9.20
N TYR A 16 9.23 -0.35 -8.35
CA TYR A 16 10.55 0.27 -8.52
C TYR A 16 11.29 -0.19 -9.78
N PHE A 17 11.32 -1.49 -10.03
CA PHE A 17 12.04 -2.03 -11.19
C PHE A 17 11.33 -1.68 -12.51
N VAL A 18 9.99 -1.63 -12.55
CA VAL A 18 9.24 -1.14 -13.74
C VAL A 18 9.64 0.29 -14.05
N ALA A 19 9.68 1.14 -13.03
CA ALA A 19 10.07 2.53 -13.19
C ALA A 19 11.51 2.69 -13.69
N LYS A 20 12.42 1.79 -13.30
CA LYS A 20 13.79 1.76 -13.83
C LYS A 20 13.81 1.53 -15.33
N ASP A 21 13.10 0.50 -15.78
CA ASP A 21 13.17 0.01 -17.15
C ASP A 21 12.40 0.90 -18.13
N LEU A 22 11.29 1.49 -17.68
CA LEU A 22 10.46 2.41 -18.46
C LEU A 22 11.26 3.59 -19.05
N PHE A 23 12.28 4.04 -18.32
CA PHE A 23 13.09 5.20 -18.68
C PHE A 23 14.52 4.85 -19.13
N THR A 24 14.81 3.58 -19.39
CA THR A 24 16.05 3.18 -20.09
C THR A 24 15.97 3.51 -21.59
N TRP A 25 17.10 3.62 -22.28
CA TRP A 25 17.13 3.72 -23.75
C TRP A 25 17.76 2.48 -24.38
N PRO A 26 17.09 1.79 -25.31
CA PRO A 26 15.71 2.04 -25.75
C PRO A 26 14.69 1.74 -24.64
N PRO A 27 13.56 2.49 -24.57
CA PRO A 27 12.56 2.32 -23.51
C PRO A 27 12.00 0.91 -23.55
N GLN A 28 12.16 0.21 -22.44
CA GLN A 28 11.58 -1.10 -22.23
C GLN A 28 10.21 -0.87 -21.62
N TRP A 29 9.18 -0.75 -22.46
CA TRP A 29 7.76 -0.71 -22.05
C TRP A 29 7.35 -2.07 -21.50
N VAL A 30 7.78 -2.32 -20.27
CA VAL A 30 7.81 -3.62 -19.66
C VAL A 30 7.28 -3.46 -18.26
N MET A 31 6.10 -4.00 -18.02
CA MET A 31 5.50 -3.98 -16.69
C MET A 31 5.73 -5.34 -16.05
N LEU A 32 6.39 -5.34 -14.89
CA LEU A 32 6.87 -6.52 -14.18
C LEU A 32 5.73 -7.15 -13.38
N SER A 33 5.78 -8.47 -13.16
CA SER A 33 4.82 -9.14 -12.29
C SER A 33 5.17 -9.00 -10.81
N GLN A 34 4.14 -9.00 -9.95
CA GLN A 34 4.22 -8.87 -8.49
C GLN A 34 4.68 -10.16 -7.78
N ALA A 35 5.39 -11.05 -8.44
CA ALA A 35 5.85 -12.29 -7.81
C ALA A 35 7.36 -12.18 -7.51
N PRO A 36 7.82 -12.54 -6.30
CA PRO A 36 9.23 -12.52 -5.89
C PRO A 36 10.17 -13.36 -6.79
N PHE A 37 9.61 -14.14 -7.71
CA PHE A 37 10.30 -15.15 -8.52
C PHE A 37 10.00 -15.07 -10.02
N GLU A 38 9.33 -14.02 -10.50
CA GLU A 38 9.02 -13.88 -11.92
C GLU A 38 9.78 -12.69 -12.53
N PRO A 39 10.90 -12.94 -13.22
CA PRO A 39 11.61 -11.89 -13.91
C PRO A 39 11.00 -11.67 -15.30
N THR A 40 9.74 -11.25 -15.44
CA THR A 40 9.18 -11.00 -16.80
C THR A 40 9.47 -9.58 -17.29
N TYR A 41 10.59 -9.42 -18.01
CA TYR A 41 11.04 -8.13 -18.53
C TYR A 41 10.60 -7.84 -19.99
N LYS A 42 9.49 -8.41 -20.51
CA LYS A 42 9.01 -8.16 -21.91
C LYS A 42 7.50 -8.24 -22.17
N ILE A 43 6.62 -8.18 -21.17
CA ILE A 43 5.17 -8.36 -21.39
C ILE A 43 4.40 -7.14 -20.87
N PHE A 44 3.35 -6.77 -21.58
CA PHE A 44 2.37 -5.79 -21.12
C PHE A 44 1.64 -6.35 -19.89
N ASN A 45 1.65 -5.67 -18.74
CA ASN A 45 0.99 -6.16 -17.52
C ASN A 45 -0.12 -5.20 -17.10
N PHE A 46 -1.36 -5.66 -17.16
CA PHE A 46 -2.56 -4.93 -16.79
C PHE A 46 -2.83 -4.91 -15.27
N ASN A 47 -2.06 -5.66 -14.48
CA ASN A 47 -2.17 -5.66 -13.02
C ASN A 47 -1.55 -4.39 -12.40
N THR A 48 -0.57 -3.80 -13.08
CA THR A 48 0.12 -2.59 -12.64
C THR A 48 -0.33 -1.44 -13.53
N MET A 49 -1.20 -0.58 -13.01
CA MET A 49 -1.67 0.57 -13.80
C MET A 49 -0.52 1.58 -14.03
N PRO A 50 -0.49 2.26 -15.19
CA PRO A 50 0.73 2.91 -15.68
C PRO A 50 1.17 4.16 -14.90
N LEU A 51 0.27 4.84 -14.20
CA LEU A 51 0.60 6.14 -13.60
C LEU A 51 1.62 6.05 -12.48
N TYR A 52 1.51 5.06 -11.60
CA TYR A 52 2.40 4.96 -10.45
C TYR A 52 3.87 4.65 -10.87
N PRO A 53 4.13 3.70 -11.78
CA PRO A 53 5.48 3.53 -12.36
C PRO A 53 6.00 4.76 -13.09
N ILE A 54 5.14 5.50 -13.82
CA ILE A 54 5.53 6.76 -14.46
C ILE A 54 5.99 7.78 -13.42
N LEU A 55 5.23 7.95 -12.32
CA LEU A 55 5.60 8.85 -11.23
C LEU A 55 6.94 8.46 -10.59
N LEU A 56 7.12 7.18 -10.28
CA LEU A 56 8.39 6.68 -9.74
C LEU A 56 9.56 7.02 -10.65
N GLY A 57 9.43 6.79 -11.96
CA GLY A 57 10.54 7.03 -12.87
C GLY A 57 10.77 8.51 -13.22
N VAL A 58 9.73 9.35 -13.19
CA VAL A 58 9.90 10.82 -13.17
C VAL A 58 10.69 11.24 -11.93
N GLY A 59 10.38 10.66 -10.75
CA GLY A 59 11.14 10.88 -9.52
C GLY A 59 12.62 10.59 -9.71
N ARG A 60 12.97 9.48 -10.37
CA ARG A 60 14.36 9.13 -10.66
C ARG A 60 15.08 10.18 -11.49
N PHE A 61 14.44 10.73 -12.53
CA PHE A 61 15.07 11.77 -13.36
C PHE A 61 15.43 13.03 -12.57
N ILE A 62 14.68 13.34 -11.51
CA ILE A 62 14.95 14.49 -10.64
C ILE A 62 15.81 14.12 -9.41
N GLY A 63 16.46 12.96 -9.43
CA GLY A 63 17.39 12.53 -8.38
C GLY A 63 16.76 11.76 -7.22
N ILE A 64 15.47 11.42 -7.28
CA ILE A 64 14.79 10.55 -6.32
C ILE A 64 14.99 9.10 -6.77
N ASP A 65 16.21 8.59 -6.61
CA ASP A 65 16.61 7.23 -6.97
C ASP A 65 17.14 6.45 -5.76
N GLY A 66 16.90 5.15 -5.73
CA GLY A 66 17.21 4.28 -4.60
C GLY A 66 15.97 3.81 -3.83
N SER A 67 16.15 2.73 -3.07
CA SER A 67 15.12 1.96 -2.38
C SER A 67 14.38 2.76 -1.29
N PHE A 68 15.07 3.70 -0.62
CA PHE A 68 14.44 4.65 0.30
C PHE A 68 13.83 5.86 -0.40
N ALA A 69 14.47 6.36 -1.46
CA ALA A 69 14.02 7.56 -2.17
C ALA A 69 12.64 7.34 -2.81
N ILE A 70 12.33 6.14 -3.30
CA ILE A 70 11.01 5.83 -3.87
C ILE A 70 9.85 5.92 -2.86
N LYS A 71 10.12 5.85 -1.55
CA LYS A 71 9.13 6.10 -0.49
C LYS A 71 8.72 7.56 -0.40
N PHE A 72 9.40 8.46 -1.12
CA PHE A 72 9.02 9.86 -1.26
C PHE A 72 7.57 10.01 -1.72
N TRP A 73 7.13 9.24 -2.72
CA TRP A 73 5.79 9.39 -3.30
C TRP A 73 4.65 9.07 -2.32
N PRO A 74 4.61 7.89 -1.66
CA PRO A 74 3.58 7.61 -0.67
C PRO A 74 3.62 8.59 0.52
N LEU A 75 4.81 9.01 0.99
CA LEU A 75 4.96 10.05 2.00
C LEU A 75 4.41 11.41 1.55
N LEU A 76 4.67 11.78 0.30
CA LEU A 76 4.15 12.99 -0.32
C LEU A 76 2.63 12.94 -0.39
N PHE A 77 2.03 11.83 -0.84
CA PHE A 77 0.58 11.71 -0.95
C PHE A 77 -0.12 11.71 0.41
N TRP A 78 0.48 11.09 1.42
CA TRP A 78 0.01 11.17 2.80
C TRP A 78 0.07 12.61 3.33
N THR A 79 1.20 13.29 3.14
CA THR A 79 1.39 14.69 3.57
C THR A 79 0.40 15.61 2.86
N LEU A 80 0.24 15.46 1.54
CA LEU A 80 -0.71 16.23 0.74
C LEU A 80 -2.15 15.97 1.17
N SER A 81 -2.49 14.77 1.62
CA SER A 81 -3.83 14.46 2.14
C SER A 81 -4.14 15.29 3.40
N GLY A 82 -3.21 15.29 4.36
CA GLY A 82 -3.32 16.12 5.58
C GLY A 82 -3.35 17.61 5.29
N VAL A 83 -2.45 18.10 4.41
CA VAL A 83 -2.41 19.51 4.01
C VAL A 83 -3.70 19.93 3.31
N LEU A 84 -4.21 19.10 2.38
CA LEU A 84 -5.41 19.40 1.62
C LEU A 84 -6.63 19.55 2.54
N ILE A 85 -6.85 18.60 3.45
CA ILE A 85 -8.02 18.66 4.34
C ILE A 85 -7.94 19.86 5.30
N GLY A 86 -6.76 20.09 5.89
CA GLY A 86 -6.53 21.24 6.78
C GLY A 86 -6.73 22.57 6.04
N PHE A 87 -6.17 22.70 4.83
CA PHE A 87 -6.30 23.90 4.01
C PHE A 87 -7.74 24.16 3.58
N VAL A 88 -8.48 23.14 3.13
CA VAL A 88 -9.88 23.28 2.72
C VAL A 88 -10.74 23.74 3.89
N PHE A 89 -10.60 23.14 5.08
CA PHE A 89 -11.37 23.55 6.24
C PHE A 89 -11.00 24.95 6.74
N TYR A 90 -9.72 25.29 6.76
CA TYR A 90 -9.26 26.63 7.13
C TYR A 90 -9.80 27.69 6.16
N LYS A 91 -9.72 27.45 4.85
CA LYS A 91 -10.33 28.32 3.81
C LYS A 91 -11.83 28.48 3.99
N LYS A 92 -12.51 27.45 4.48
CA LYS A 92 -13.94 27.47 4.79
C LYS A 92 -14.26 28.04 6.18
N LYS A 93 -13.29 28.67 6.84
CA LYS A 93 -13.40 29.39 8.12
C LYS A 93 -13.65 28.48 9.33
N LEU A 94 -13.21 27.22 9.28
CA LEU A 94 -13.11 26.41 10.49
C LEU A 94 -11.97 26.98 11.37
N PRO A 95 -12.14 27.07 12.71
CA PRO A 95 -11.09 27.49 13.62
C PRO A 95 -9.80 26.70 13.39
N PHE A 96 -8.67 27.38 13.47
CA PHE A 96 -7.35 26.79 13.26
C PHE A 96 -7.13 25.55 14.15
N VAL A 97 -7.50 25.63 15.44
CA VAL A 97 -7.39 24.50 16.39
C VAL A 97 -8.17 23.26 15.90
N LEU A 98 -9.40 23.44 15.39
CA LEU A 98 -10.17 22.31 14.86
C LEU A 98 -9.57 21.76 13.56
N CYS A 99 -8.97 22.62 12.72
CA CYS A 99 -8.24 22.16 11.54
C CYS A 99 -7.03 21.30 11.94
N VAL A 100 -6.24 21.75 12.92
CA VAL A 100 -5.09 21.01 13.45
C VAL A 100 -5.53 19.67 14.03
N LEU A 101 -6.60 19.64 14.84
CA LEU A 101 -7.14 18.39 15.38
C LEU A 101 -7.52 17.39 14.28
N ILE A 102 -8.18 17.86 13.20
CA ILE A 102 -8.55 16.94 12.12
C ILE A 102 -7.30 16.44 11.39
N VAL A 103 -6.32 17.30 11.11
CA VAL A 103 -5.06 16.89 10.45
C VAL A 103 -4.29 15.89 11.31
N LEU A 104 -4.27 16.08 12.63
CA LEU A 104 -3.58 15.18 13.54
C LEU A 104 -4.20 13.77 13.56
N LEU A 105 -5.49 13.60 13.29
CA LEU A 105 -6.08 12.27 13.12
C LEU A 105 -5.39 11.49 11.99
N PHE A 106 -5.17 12.10 10.83
CA PHE A 106 -4.47 11.46 9.71
C PHE A 106 -2.97 11.29 9.97
N ALA A 107 -2.37 12.25 10.68
CA ALA A 107 -0.94 12.25 10.93
C ALA A 107 -0.53 11.20 11.99
N LEU A 108 -1.39 10.97 12.98
CA LEU A 108 -1.10 10.08 14.11
C LEU A 108 -1.67 8.68 13.93
N ASP A 109 -2.65 8.48 13.04
CA ASP A 109 -3.22 7.16 12.78
C ASP A 109 -2.11 6.16 12.34
N PRO A 110 -1.90 5.06 13.11
CA PRO A 110 -0.91 4.05 12.79
C PRO A 110 -1.04 3.47 11.38
N ILE A 111 -2.27 3.32 10.87
CA ILE A 111 -2.52 2.73 9.54
C ILE A 111 -2.10 3.69 8.44
N HIS A 112 -2.35 5.00 8.61
CA HIS A 112 -1.91 6.01 7.64
C HIS A 112 -0.39 6.18 7.62
N ARG A 113 0.24 6.15 8.80
CA ARG A 113 1.70 6.21 8.92
C ARG A 113 2.39 4.98 8.35
N TRP A 114 1.81 3.81 8.59
CA TRP A 114 2.31 2.58 8.00
C TRP A 114 2.16 2.61 6.47
N ALA A 115 0.97 2.95 5.96
CA ALA A 115 0.73 2.99 4.51
C ALA A 115 1.60 4.03 3.78
N SER A 116 2.04 5.08 4.46
CA SER A 116 2.88 6.13 3.87
C SER A 116 4.34 5.72 3.66
N VAL A 117 4.82 4.66 4.32
CA VAL A 117 6.21 4.17 4.19
C VAL A 117 6.37 3.03 3.19
N LEU A 118 5.30 2.73 2.44
CA LEU A 118 5.19 1.60 1.54
C LEU A 118 4.95 2.10 0.11
N VAL A 119 5.70 1.56 -0.85
CA VAL A 119 5.71 2.06 -2.24
C VAL A 119 4.50 1.51 -2.99
N ARG A 120 3.35 2.10 -2.66
CA ARG A 120 2.02 1.61 -3.03
C ARG A 120 1.13 2.72 -3.58
N PRO A 121 0.38 2.47 -4.67
CA PRO A 121 -0.50 3.46 -5.30
C PRO A 121 -1.73 3.80 -4.46
N GLU A 122 -2.07 3.01 -3.45
CA GLU A 122 -3.26 3.21 -2.61
C GLU A 122 -3.26 4.56 -1.89
N SER A 123 -2.10 5.05 -1.47
CA SER A 123 -1.95 6.39 -0.89
C SER A 123 -2.36 7.50 -1.88
N PHE A 124 -2.03 7.34 -3.16
CA PHE A 124 -2.45 8.26 -4.22
C PHE A 124 -3.94 8.15 -4.53
N VAL A 125 -4.47 6.92 -4.56
CA VAL A 125 -5.92 6.68 -4.71
C VAL A 125 -6.70 7.33 -3.55
N GLY A 126 -6.18 7.22 -2.33
CA GLY A 126 -6.72 7.87 -1.13
C GLY A 126 -6.74 9.39 -1.27
N LEU A 127 -5.65 10.00 -1.74
CA LEU A 127 -5.58 11.44 -2.02
C LEU A 127 -6.61 11.86 -3.08
N CYS A 128 -6.75 11.10 -4.16
CA CYS A 128 -7.76 11.37 -5.20
C CYS A 128 -9.18 11.29 -4.64
N GLY A 129 -9.47 10.26 -3.83
CA GLY A 129 -10.75 10.11 -3.13
C GLY A 129 -11.05 11.27 -2.19
N LEU A 130 -10.06 11.70 -1.41
CA LEU A 130 -10.17 12.84 -0.51
C LEU A 130 -10.48 14.13 -1.26
N ALA A 131 -9.70 14.43 -2.30
CA ALA A 131 -9.90 15.62 -3.13
C ALA A 131 -11.30 15.63 -3.78
N MET A 132 -11.74 14.47 -4.26
CA MET A 132 -13.06 14.31 -4.88
C MET A 132 -14.18 14.50 -3.86
N VAL A 133 -14.10 13.85 -2.70
CA VAL A 133 -15.11 13.98 -1.64
C VAL A 133 -15.19 15.41 -1.12
N LEU A 134 -14.05 16.06 -0.86
CA LEU A 134 -14.04 17.48 -0.47
C LEU A 134 -14.65 18.37 -1.55
N GLY A 135 -14.33 18.13 -2.83
CA GLY A 135 -14.91 18.88 -3.96
C GLY A 135 -16.41 18.66 -4.13
N LEU A 136 -16.91 17.44 -3.95
CA LEU A 136 -18.34 17.12 -3.99
C LEU A 136 -19.08 17.67 -2.77
N SER A 137 -18.46 17.64 -1.58
CA SER A 137 -19.05 18.11 -0.33
C SER A 137 -19.09 19.64 -0.22
N PHE A 138 -18.06 20.35 -0.69
CA PHE A 138 -17.90 21.80 -0.51
C PHE A 138 -17.99 22.62 -1.79
N GLY A 139 -18.07 21.97 -2.95
CA GLY A 139 -17.89 22.57 -4.26
C GLY A 139 -16.41 22.72 -4.64
N PHE A 140 -16.10 22.50 -5.92
CA PHE A 140 -14.78 22.77 -6.48
C PHE A 140 -14.53 24.29 -6.62
N PRO A 141 -13.29 24.78 -6.40
CA PRO A 141 -12.91 26.16 -6.68
C PRO A 141 -13.27 26.58 -8.11
N GLU A 142 -13.63 27.84 -8.34
CA GLU A 142 -14.06 28.35 -9.68
C GLU A 142 -13.08 28.02 -10.82
N LYS A 143 -11.78 28.05 -10.52
CA LYS A 143 -10.72 27.72 -11.49
C LYS A 143 -10.70 26.24 -11.89
N LEU A 144 -11.18 25.36 -11.02
CA LEU A 144 -11.19 23.90 -11.19
C LEU A 144 -12.56 23.32 -11.53
N LYS A 145 -13.62 24.14 -11.56
CA LYS A 145 -14.96 23.70 -11.95
C LYS A 145 -14.97 23.12 -13.37
N ALA A 146 -15.90 22.19 -13.61
CA ALA A 146 -16.08 21.56 -14.90
C ALA A 146 -16.34 22.58 -16.03
N LYS A 147 -15.58 22.50 -17.12
CA LYS A 147 -15.66 23.39 -18.29
C LYS A 147 -15.33 22.61 -19.56
N GLY A 148 -16.25 22.58 -20.53
CA GLY A 148 -16.07 21.80 -21.75
C GLY A 148 -15.80 20.32 -21.45
N ILE A 149 -14.65 19.82 -21.89
CA ILE A 149 -14.17 18.45 -21.62
C ILE A 149 -13.68 18.31 -20.17
N TRP A 150 -13.06 19.34 -19.60
CA TRP A 150 -12.60 19.33 -18.20
C TRP A 150 -13.73 19.04 -17.21
N ASP A 151 -13.51 18.05 -16.34
CA ASP A 151 -14.36 17.74 -15.21
C ASP A 151 -13.50 17.16 -14.07
N PRO A 152 -13.45 17.82 -12.90
CA PRO A 152 -12.52 17.42 -11.85
C PRO A 152 -12.86 16.06 -11.24
N VAL A 153 -14.14 15.69 -11.15
CA VAL A 153 -14.56 14.38 -10.64
C VAL A 153 -14.11 13.28 -11.61
N SER A 154 -14.38 13.47 -12.90
CA SER A 154 -13.99 12.53 -13.95
C SER A 154 -12.47 12.39 -14.04
N CYS A 155 -11.73 13.49 -13.90
CA CYS A 155 -10.27 13.51 -13.91
C CYS A 155 -9.70 12.74 -12.70
N LEU A 156 -10.21 13.00 -11.48
CA LEU A 156 -9.75 12.30 -10.28
C LEU A 156 -10.06 10.80 -10.32
N LEU A 157 -11.24 10.40 -10.83
CA LEU A 157 -11.57 8.99 -11.04
C LEU A 157 -10.63 8.33 -12.04
N ALA A 158 -10.34 9.00 -13.16
CA ALA A 158 -9.41 8.49 -14.16
C ALA A 158 -7.98 8.38 -13.62
N LEU A 159 -7.47 9.40 -12.92
CA LEU A 159 -6.15 9.38 -12.29
C LEU A 159 -6.03 8.24 -11.27
N ALA A 160 -7.04 8.06 -10.42
CA ALA A 160 -7.06 6.96 -9.46
C ALA A 160 -7.07 5.60 -10.16
N ALA A 161 -7.88 5.43 -11.22
CA ALA A 161 -7.94 4.21 -12.01
C ALA A 161 -6.62 3.92 -12.75
N TYR A 162 -5.94 4.96 -13.25
CA TYR A 162 -4.60 4.86 -13.84
C TYR A 162 -3.51 4.52 -12.81
N ALA A 163 -3.78 4.66 -11.51
CA ALA A 163 -2.86 4.27 -10.45
C ALA A 163 -3.15 2.85 -9.93
N HIS A 164 -4.42 2.47 -9.76
CA HIS A 164 -4.78 1.13 -9.30
C HIS A 164 -6.24 0.76 -9.59
N PHE A 165 -6.52 -0.52 -9.88
CA PHE A 165 -7.90 -1.02 -10.10
C PHE A 165 -8.79 -0.88 -8.86
N ASN A 166 -8.21 -0.87 -7.66
CA ASN A 166 -8.92 -0.65 -6.40
C ASN A 166 -9.63 0.71 -6.35
N ALA A 167 -9.32 1.65 -7.24
CA ALA A 167 -10.04 2.92 -7.39
C ALA A 167 -11.54 2.76 -7.70
N ILE A 168 -12.01 1.58 -8.10
CA ILE A 168 -13.43 1.28 -8.31
C ILE A 168 -14.32 1.64 -7.11
N HIS A 169 -13.80 1.57 -5.88
CA HIS A 169 -14.56 1.96 -4.69
C HIS A 169 -14.94 3.47 -4.68
N LEU A 170 -14.20 4.31 -5.42
CA LEU A 170 -14.48 5.74 -5.58
C LEU A 170 -15.72 6.02 -6.44
N LEU A 171 -16.29 5.02 -7.12
CA LEU A 171 -17.57 5.19 -7.80
C LEU A 171 -18.71 5.48 -6.82
N PHE A 172 -18.65 4.95 -5.58
CA PHE A 172 -19.66 5.18 -4.56
C PHE A 172 -19.76 6.67 -4.15
N PRO A 173 -18.67 7.34 -3.70
CA PRO A 173 -18.72 8.76 -3.38
C PRO A 173 -19.14 9.63 -4.58
N ALA A 174 -18.70 9.27 -5.80
CA ALA A 174 -19.10 9.98 -7.01
C ALA A 174 -20.61 9.83 -7.28
N ALA A 175 -21.14 8.62 -7.21
CA ALA A 175 -22.56 8.35 -7.39
C ALA A 175 -23.40 9.08 -6.34
N PHE A 176 -23.04 9.00 -5.06
CA PHE A 176 -23.76 9.65 -3.97
C PHE A 176 -23.71 11.17 -4.05
N GLY A 177 -22.58 11.75 -4.48
CA GLY A 177 -22.46 13.19 -4.67
C GLY A 177 -23.20 13.74 -5.88
N LEU A 178 -23.38 12.92 -6.93
CA LEU A 178 -24.05 13.33 -8.18
C LEU A 178 -25.52 12.92 -8.25
N ALA A 179 -25.97 11.96 -7.43
CA ALA A 179 -27.35 11.45 -7.42
C ALA A 179 -28.40 12.56 -7.20
N ASN A 180 -28.07 13.55 -6.37
CA ASN A 180 -28.96 14.68 -6.10
C ASN A 180 -29.03 15.72 -7.23
N GLN A 181 -28.19 15.61 -8.27
CA GLN A 181 -28.20 16.53 -9.41
C GLN A 181 -29.09 16.01 -10.55
N SER A 182 -28.73 14.87 -11.15
CA SER A 182 -29.51 14.16 -12.18
C SER A 182 -28.76 12.91 -12.68
N LEU A 183 -29.49 11.94 -13.26
CA LEU A 183 -28.90 10.82 -14.02
C LEU A 183 -28.01 11.31 -15.19
N LYS A 184 -28.34 12.47 -15.78
CA LYS A 184 -27.54 13.11 -16.82
C LYS A 184 -26.16 13.54 -16.32
N SER A 185 -26.05 14.03 -15.09
CA SER A 185 -24.77 14.39 -14.47
C SER A 185 -23.88 13.17 -14.28
N ILE A 186 -24.45 12.05 -13.81
CA ILE A 186 -23.73 10.78 -13.65
C ILE A 186 -23.24 10.28 -15.02
N SER A 187 -24.13 10.23 -16.01
CA SER A 187 -23.79 9.77 -17.36
C SER A 187 -22.71 10.63 -18.02
N LYS A 188 -22.77 11.96 -17.84
CA LYS A 188 -21.75 12.89 -18.33
C LYS A 188 -20.39 12.66 -17.67
N THR A 189 -20.38 12.44 -16.36
CA THR A 189 -19.15 12.14 -15.59
C THR A 189 -18.57 10.80 -16.05
N ALA A 190 -19.41 9.78 -16.21
CA ALA A 190 -18.99 8.47 -16.72
C ALA A 190 -18.38 8.57 -18.14
N GLY A 191 -19.05 9.26 -19.07
CA GLY A 191 -18.56 9.46 -20.42
C GLY A 191 -17.23 10.21 -20.49
N LYS A 192 -17.06 11.26 -19.65
CA LYS A 192 -15.78 11.98 -19.54
C LYS A 192 -14.68 11.16 -18.89
N THR A 193 -15.02 10.35 -17.88
CA THR A 193 -14.05 9.43 -17.26
C THR A 193 -13.57 8.41 -18.28
N ALA A 194 -14.48 7.83 -19.07
CA ALA A 194 -14.15 6.93 -20.17
C ALA A 194 -13.27 7.62 -21.24
N LEU A 195 -13.55 8.89 -21.55
CA LEU A 195 -12.71 9.69 -22.46
C LEU A 195 -11.28 9.84 -21.91
N TYR A 196 -11.12 10.13 -20.62
CA TYR A 196 -9.77 10.20 -20.01
C TYR A 196 -9.07 8.84 -19.95
N LEU A 197 -9.82 7.75 -19.81
CA LEU A 197 -9.31 6.38 -19.83
C LEU A 197 -9.09 5.84 -21.25
N THR A 198 -9.40 6.61 -22.29
CA THR A 198 -9.31 6.14 -23.68
C THR A 198 -7.93 5.56 -24.05
N PRO A 199 -6.78 6.17 -23.68
CA PRO A 199 -5.48 5.54 -23.92
C PRO A 199 -5.35 4.13 -23.32
N TRP A 200 -5.82 3.92 -22.10
CA TRP A 200 -5.83 2.59 -21.46
C TRP A 200 -6.82 1.64 -22.14
N LEU A 201 -8.03 2.11 -22.48
CA LEU A 201 -9.03 1.29 -23.17
C LEU A 201 -8.54 0.84 -24.55
N ILE A 202 -7.90 1.72 -25.33
CA ILE A 202 -7.27 1.37 -26.61
C ILE A 202 -6.20 0.28 -26.38
N THR A 203 -5.39 0.43 -25.33
CA THR A 203 -4.35 -0.54 -24.98
C THR A 203 -4.94 -1.91 -24.63
N VAL A 204 -6.04 -1.94 -23.86
CA VAL A 204 -6.78 -3.17 -23.54
C VAL A 204 -7.30 -3.83 -24.82
N VAL A 205 -7.87 -3.07 -25.76
CA VAL A 205 -8.40 -3.59 -27.02
C VAL A 205 -7.27 -4.17 -27.90
N ILE A 206 -6.12 -3.49 -27.99
CA ILE A 206 -4.96 -3.96 -28.77
C ILE A 206 -4.39 -5.27 -28.20
N HIS A 207 -4.47 -5.47 -26.87
CA HIS A 207 -3.92 -6.63 -26.18
C HIS A 207 -4.99 -7.44 -25.45
N TYR A 208 -6.17 -7.61 -26.06
CA TYR A 208 -7.37 -8.15 -25.40
C TYR A 208 -7.16 -9.53 -24.78
N ASP A 209 -6.59 -10.48 -25.53
CA ASP A 209 -6.37 -11.86 -25.03
C ASP A 209 -5.47 -11.87 -23.79
N LEU A 210 -4.42 -11.05 -23.80
CA LEU A 210 -3.51 -10.91 -22.68
C LEU A 210 -4.19 -10.27 -21.47
N PHE A 211 -5.03 -9.25 -21.70
CA PHE A 211 -5.85 -8.65 -20.65
C PHE A 211 -6.76 -9.68 -19.99
N ILE A 212 -7.53 -10.45 -20.77
CA ILE A 212 -8.43 -11.48 -20.24
C ILE A 212 -7.68 -12.53 -19.42
N ILE A 213 -6.55 -13.04 -19.92
CA ILE A 213 -5.72 -14.02 -19.21
C ILE A 213 -5.26 -13.45 -17.86
N GLN A 214 -4.65 -12.25 -17.86
CA GLN A 214 -4.11 -11.65 -16.64
C GLN A 214 -5.19 -11.34 -15.63
N MET A 215 -6.30 -10.80 -16.10
CA MET A 215 -7.43 -10.49 -15.25
C MET A 215 -8.08 -11.74 -14.66
N HIS A 216 -8.23 -12.81 -15.44
CA HIS A 216 -8.71 -14.09 -14.92
C HIS A 216 -7.79 -14.62 -13.81
N THR A 217 -6.47 -14.60 -14.01
CA THR A 217 -5.49 -14.95 -12.95
C THR A 217 -5.70 -14.11 -11.69
N GLN A 218 -5.88 -12.79 -11.82
CA GLN A 218 -6.12 -11.93 -10.66
C GLN A 218 -7.43 -12.27 -9.98
N TRP A 219 -8.52 -12.44 -10.71
CA TRP A 219 -9.81 -12.78 -10.12
C TRP A 219 -9.75 -14.12 -9.37
N THR A 220 -9.08 -15.13 -9.92
CA THR A 220 -8.92 -16.43 -9.26
C THR A 220 -8.03 -16.34 -8.03
N ARG A 221 -6.91 -15.59 -8.07
CA ARG A 221 -6.07 -15.31 -6.89
C ARG A 221 -6.85 -14.61 -5.78
N LEU A 222 -7.82 -13.79 -6.16
CA LEU A 222 -8.59 -12.93 -5.25
C LEU A 222 -9.89 -13.59 -4.78
N ALA A 223 -10.16 -14.85 -5.13
CA ALA A 223 -11.35 -15.61 -4.73
C ALA A 223 -11.28 -16.21 -3.31
N ILE A 224 -10.37 -15.70 -2.46
CA ILE A 224 -10.24 -16.14 -1.06
C ILE A 224 -11.33 -15.45 -0.24
N GLN A 225 -12.11 -16.22 0.53
CA GLN A 225 -13.10 -15.65 1.44
C GLN A 225 -12.41 -14.74 2.47
N ASN A 226 -12.89 -13.49 2.58
CA ASN A 226 -12.49 -12.60 3.65
C ASN A 226 -13.35 -12.85 4.90
N ASP A 227 -12.73 -13.30 5.98
CA ASP A 227 -13.39 -13.57 7.26
C ASP A 227 -13.28 -12.40 8.26
N TRP A 228 -12.68 -11.27 7.88
CA TRP A 228 -12.45 -10.14 8.77
C TRP A 228 -13.74 -9.50 9.29
N VAL A 229 -14.83 -9.58 8.52
CA VAL A 229 -16.15 -9.08 8.92
C VAL A 229 -17.11 -10.20 9.32
N SER A 230 -16.62 -11.42 9.53
CA SER A 230 -17.48 -12.57 9.84
C SER A 230 -18.10 -12.49 11.25
N ASN A 231 -17.46 -11.79 12.17
CA ASN A 231 -17.98 -11.51 13.51
C ASN A 231 -17.40 -10.20 14.06
N LEU A 232 -17.96 -9.72 15.17
CA LEU A 232 -17.59 -8.43 15.76
C LEU A 232 -16.12 -8.37 16.23
N GLU A 233 -15.60 -9.44 16.82
CA GLU A 233 -14.22 -9.49 17.32
C GLU A 233 -13.21 -9.37 16.17
N LYS A 234 -13.43 -10.13 15.09
CA LYS A 234 -12.63 -10.02 13.85
C LYS A 234 -12.79 -8.65 13.22
N ALA A 235 -14.00 -8.11 13.18
CA ALA A 235 -14.29 -6.80 12.58
C ALA A 235 -13.62 -5.64 13.35
N LEU A 236 -13.41 -5.79 14.66
CA LEU A 236 -12.70 -4.81 15.49
C LEU A 236 -11.18 -4.97 15.41
N SER A 237 -10.69 -6.22 15.50
CA SER A 237 -9.24 -6.50 15.50
C SER A 237 -8.61 -6.28 14.13
N SER A 238 -9.35 -6.50 13.05
CA SER A 238 -8.86 -6.28 11.68
C SER A 238 -8.69 -4.81 11.31
N LEU A 239 -9.22 -3.84 12.06
CA LEU A 239 -8.96 -2.41 11.81
C LEU A 239 -7.54 -1.96 12.17
N PHE A 240 -6.89 -2.68 13.10
CA PHE A 240 -5.51 -2.41 13.49
C PHE A 240 -4.70 -3.71 13.43
N GLN A 241 -4.43 -4.16 12.20
CA GLN A 241 -3.53 -5.30 12.01
C GLN A 241 -2.10 -4.93 12.36
N ASN A 242 -1.31 -5.92 12.79
CA ASN A 242 0.10 -5.69 13.09
C ASN A 242 0.92 -5.40 11.82
N MET A 243 0.45 -5.78 10.62
CA MET A 243 1.00 -5.29 9.34
C MET A 243 2.53 -5.39 9.17
N GLY A 244 3.14 -6.43 9.73
CA GLY A 244 4.60 -6.61 9.73
C GLY A 244 5.35 -5.80 10.78
N ALA A 245 4.64 -5.10 11.66
CA ALA A 245 5.22 -4.51 12.86
C ALA A 245 5.83 -5.60 13.74
N PRO A 246 7.01 -5.31 14.33
CA PRO A 246 7.76 -6.29 15.10
C PRO A 246 7.08 -6.69 16.41
N THR A 247 6.28 -5.78 16.94
CA THR A 247 5.52 -5.94 18.17
C THR A 247 4.06 -5.65 17.89
N THR A 248 3.19 -6.37 18.58
CA THR A 248 1.75 -6.19 18.44
C THR A 248 1.33 -4.81 18.93
N TRP A 249 0.31 -4.23 18.32
CA TRP A 249 -0.25 -2.98 18.84
C TRP A 249 -0.78 -3.12 20.26
N HIS A 250 -0.66 -2.05 21.04
CA HIS A 250 -1.24 -1.97 22.36
C HIS A 250 -2.77 -2.13 22.31
N SER A 251 -3.35 -2.83 23.29
CA SER A 251 -4.79 -3.17 23.34
C SER A 251 -5.73 -1.97 23.36
N SER A 252 -5.23 -0.79 23.75
CA SER A 252 -5.97 0.47 23.72
C SER A 252 -6.48 0.85 22.33
N LEU A 253 -5.87 0.36 21.23
CA LEU A 253 -6.39 0.60 19.88
C LEU A 253 -7.76 -0.04 19.64
N GLN A 254 -8.18 -1.04 20.44
CA GLN A 254 -9.54 -1.60 20.36
C GLN A 254 -10.61 -0.53 20.63
N ILE A 255 -10.32 0.45 21.49
CA ILE A 255 -11.23 1.58 21.75
C ILE A 255 -11.40 2.40 20.47
N VAL A 256 -10.32 2.62 19.72
CA VAL A 256 -10.38 3.35 18.45
C VAL A 256 -11.15 2.56 17.40
N SER A 257 -10.99 1.23 17.33
CA SER A 257 -11.80 0.38 16.47
C SER A 257 -13.30 0.59 16.70
N TRP A 258 -13.72 0.61 17.96
CA TRP A 258 -15.11 0.91 18.32
C TRP A 258 -15.55 2.31 17.84
N ILE A 259 -14.70 3.32 18.02
CA ILE A 259 -15.00 4.68 17.57
C ILE A 259 -15.14 4.75 16.04
N ILE A 260 -14.28 4.06 15.29
CA ILE A 260 -14.40 3.93 13.83
C ILE A 260 -15.76 3.33 13.45
N TRP A 261 -16.19 2.25 14.11
CA TRP A 261 -17.51 1.65 13.88
C TRP A 261 -18.68 2.59 14.22
N VAL A 262 -18.55 3.38 15.29
CA VAL A 262 -19.53 4.44 15.60
C VAL A 262 -19.60 5.45 14.44
N PHE A 263 -18.47 5.90 13.89
CA PHE A 263 -18.48 6.80 12.73
C PHE A 263 -19.05 6.16 11.47
N ILE A 264 -18.79 4.86 11.24
CA ILE A 264 -19.44 4.10 10.16
C ILE A 264 -20.96 4.15 10.34
N GLY A 265 -21.47 3.81 11.52
CA GLY A 265 -22.91 3.88 11.83
C GLY A 265 -23.49 5.29 11.66
N LEU A 266 -22.81 6.31 12.16
CA LEU A 266 -23.20 7.71 11.98
C LEU A 266 -23.23 8.12 10.50
N SER A 267 -22.31 7.61 9.69
CA SER A 267 -22.27 7.90 8.25
C SER A 267 -23.50 7.35 7.52
N LEU A 268 -23.99 6.18 7.91
CA LEU A 268 -25.21 5.57 7.37
C LEU A 268 -26.43 6.40 7.77
N ILE A 269 -26.54 6.75 9.05
CA ILE A 269 -27.71 7.48 9.57
C ILE A 269 -27.74 8.91 9.00
N LEU A 270 -26.67 9.67 9.16
CA LEU A 270 -26.64 11.10 8.86
C LEU A 270 -26.42 11.42 7.38
N GLY A 271 -25.71 10.55 6.65
CA GLY A 271 -25.35 10.79 5.26
C GLY A 271 -26.18 10.02 4.25
N ILE A 272 -26.93 8.99 4.66
CA ILE A 272 -27.75 8.17 3.76
C ILE A 272 -29.22 8.18 4.18
N ILE A 273 -29.53 7.66 5.38
CA ILE A 273 -30.90 7.46 5.84
C ILE A 273 -31.62 8.81 5.96
N ILE A 274 -31.13 9.73 6.79
CA ILE A 274 -31.79 11.03 7.00
C ILE A 274 -31.93 11.82 5.69
N PRO A 275 -30.88 11.96 4.85
CA PRO A 275 -31.03 12.63 3.56
C PRO A 275 -32.03 11.97 2.60
N ALA A 276 -32.17 10.64 2.63
CA ALA A 276 -33.14 9.93 1.79
C ALA A 276 -34.59 10.25 2.18
N PHE A 277 -34.86 10.46 3.48
CA PHE A 277 -36.21 10.77 3.98
C PHE A 277 -36.52 12.27 4.07
N ILE A 278 -35.50 13.14 4.12
CA ILE A 278 -35.67 14.59 4.23
C ILE A 278 -35.31 15.27 2.90
N THR A 279 -36.31 15.51 2.06
CA THR A 279 -36.20 16.19 0.75
C THR A 279 -36.05 17.72 0.84
N LYS A 280 -35.78 18.27 2.03
CA LYS A 280 -35.62 19.73 2.18
C LYS A 280 -34.40 20.21 1.39
N LYS A 281 -34.60 21.30 0.65
CA LYS A 281 -33.55 22.03 -0.07
C LYS A 281 -32.40 22.31 0.91
N GLN A 282 -31.25 21.68 0.68
CA GLN A 282 -30.09 21.84 1.55
C GLN A 282 -29.60 23.30 1.50
N ASP A 283 -29.21 23.82 2.66
CA ASP A 283 -28.56 25.13 2.75
C ASP A 283 -27.24 25.07 1.96
N PRO A 284 -27.04 25.91 0.93
CA PRO A 284 -25.84 25.90 0.10
C PRO A 284 -24.56 26.19 0.89
N LYS A 285 -24.65 26.68 2.12
CA LYS A 285 -23.49 26.91 3.00
C LYS A 285 -23.04 25.65 3.75
N LEU A 286 -23.88 24.63 3.86
CA LEU A 286 -23.56 23.40 4.58
C LEU A 286 -22.94 22.37 3.62
N PRO A 287 -21.90 21.65 4.05
CA PRO A 287 -21.39 20.57 3.23
C PRO A 287 -22.37 19.42 3.14
N VAL A 288 -22.38 18.77 1.98
CA VAL A 288 -23.16 17.55 1.78
C VAL A 288 -22.38 16.34 2.30
N LEU A 289 -23.04 15.54 3.15
CA LEU A 289 -22.47 14.30 3.72
C LEU A 289 -22.54 13.06 2.81
N PRO A 290 -23.52 12.90 1.89
CA PRO A 290 -23.63 11.70 1.07
C PRO A 290 -22.35 11.26 0.34
N PRO A 291 -21.52 12.14 -0.27
CA PRO A 291 -20.27 11.72 -0.88
C PRO A 291 -19.35 11.02 0.12
N ALA A 292 -19.14 11.58 1.31
CA ALA A 292 -18.26 11.02 2.32
C ALA A 292 -18.80 9.68 2.86
N SER A 293 -20.11 9.55 3.06
CA SER A 293 -20.74 8.27 3.42
C SER A 293 -20.64 7.23 2.31
N GLY A 294 -20.81 7.64 1.06
CA GLY A 294 -20.58 6.79 -0.10
C GLY A 294 -19.14 6.29 -0.14
N TRP A 295 -18.16 7.11 0.23
CA TRP A 295 -16.76 6.67 0.30
C TRP A 295 -16.54 5.60 1.36
N ILE A 296 -17.09 5.78 2.57
CA ILE A 296 -17.02 4.76 3.63
C ILE A 296 -17.66 3.45 3.15
N LEU A 297 -18.84 3.50 2.52
CA LEU A 297 -19.49 2.32 1.95
C LEU A 297 -18.65 1.63 0.88
N GLY A 298 -18.06 2.40 -0.04
CA GLY A 298 -17.16 1.87 -1.05
C GLY A 298 -15.94 1.19 -0.42
N ALA A 299 -15.35 1.80 0.62
CA ALA A 299 -14.22 1.23 1.35
C ALA A 299 -14.61 -0.05 2.11
N ILE A 300 -15.77 -0.09 2.78
CA ILE A 300 -16.28 -1.29 3.45
C ILE A 300 -16.60 -2.39 2.44
N TRP A 301 -17.22 -2.06 1.30
CA TRP A 301 -17.49 -3.03 0.25
C TRP A 301 -16.19 -3.66 -0.25
N LEU A 302 -15.19 -2.82 -0.57
CA LEU A 302 -13.89 -3.30 -1.00
C LEU A 302 -13.23 -4.16 0.09
N TRP A 303 -13.23 -3.68 1.33
CA TRP A 303 -12.73 -4.40 2.50
C TRP A 303 -13.41 -5.76 2.69
N SER A 304 -14.74 -5.83 2.65
CA SER A 304 -15.49 -7.09 2.76
C SER A 304 -15.25 -8.05 1.59
N SER A 305 -14.89 -7.51 0.42
CA SER A 305 -14.72 -8.32 -0.79
C SER A 305 -13.42 -9.11 -0.80
N LYS A 306 -12.34 -8.64 -0.16
CA LYS A 306 -11.05 -9.34 -0.14
C LYS A 306 -10.23 -9.07 1.13
N PRO A 307 -9.40 -10.03 1.58
CA PRO A 307 -8.55 -9.88 2.74
C PRO A 307 -7.27 -9.06 2.41
N GLU A 308 -7.42 -7.90 1.78
CA GLU A 308 -6.30 -6.99 1.51
C GLU A 308 -6.19 -5.94 2.62
N VAL A 309 -5.03 -5.92 3.27
CA VAL A 309 -4.73 -5.05 4.42
C VAL A 309 -4.89 -3.56 4.04
N TRP A 310 -4.68 -3.23 2.77
CA TRP A 310 -4.80 -1.90 2.18
C TRP A 310 -6.21 -1.32 2.20
N PHE A 311 -7.22 -2.18 2.24
CA PHE A 311 -8.60 -1.72 2.28
C PHE A 311 -8.91 -1.05 3.61
N ILE A 312 -8.17 -1.42 4.67
CA ILE A 312 -8.20 -0.75 5.97
C ILE A 312 -7.71 0.70 5.84
N TYR A 313 -6.66 0.95 5.03
CA TYR A 313 -6.21 2.33 4.76
C TYR A 313 -7.33 3.19 4.14
N PHE A 314 -8.03 2.67 3.12
CA PHE A 314 -9.17 3.37 2.51
C PHE A 314 -10.32 3.60 3.50
N LEU A 315 -10.57 2.64 4.39
CA LEU A 315 -11.56 2.79 5.44
C LEU A 315 -11.19 3.90 6.41
N HIS A 316 -9.94 3.93 6.89
CA HIS A 316 -9.48 4.96 7.84
C HIS A 316 -9.52 6.36 7.21
N ILE A 317 -9.01 6.51 5.98
CA ILE A 317 -9.00 7.83 5.32
C ILE A 317 -10.42 8.34 5.05
N SER A 318 -11.35 7.46 4.63
CA SER A 318 -12.74 7.84 4.39
C SER A 318 -13.48 8.18 5.69
N VAL A 319 -13.26 7.43 6.77
CA VAL A 319 -13.86 7.68 8.10
C VAL A 319 -13.38 9.01 8.69
N TRP A 320 -12.08 9.29 8.68
CA TRP A 320 -11.57 10.57 9.20
C TRP A 320 -11.97 11.76 8.33
N THR A 321 -12.10 11.56 7.02
CA THR A 321 -12.65 12.57 6.11
C THR A 321 -14.10 12.88 6.46
N PHE A 322 -14.93 11.85 6.66
CA PHE A 322 -16.32 12.01 7.09
C PHE A 322 -16.42 12.72 8.43
N ALA A 323 -15.62 12.31 9.43
CA ALA A 323 -15.58 12.94 10.74
C ALA A 323 -15.22 14.44 10.64
N GLY A 324 -14.23 14.80 9.82
CA GLY A 324 -13.86 16.19 9.57
C GLY A 324 -14.99 17.02 8.94
N ILE A 325 -15.68 16.47 7.93
CA ILE A 325 -16.82 17.14 7.29
C ILE A 325 -17.99 17.29 8.27
N LEU A 326 -18.24 16.28 9.11
CA LEU A 326 -19.27 16.31 10.14
C LEU A 326 -18.99 17.38 11.20
N ILE A 327 -17.75 17.45 11.72
CA ILE A 327 -17.30 18.50 12.64
C ILE A 327 -17.53 19.87 12.01
N PHE A 328 -17.12 20.05 10.75
CA PHE A 328 -17.32 21.31 10.05
C PHE A 328 -18.81 21.71 9.96
N ARG A 329 -19.66 20.75 9.59
CA ARG A 329 -21.11 20.98 9.50
C ARG A 329 -21.71 21.40 10.84
N LEU A 330 -21.36 20.70 11.91
CA LEU A 330 -21.84 20.99 13.26
C LEU A 330 -21.31 22.33 13.77
N TRP A 331 -20.06 22.67 13.44
CA TRP A 331 -19.46 23.97 13.76
C TRP A 331 -20.25 25.14 13.15
N ILE A 332 -20.62 25.07 11.87
CA ILE A 332 -21.46 26.11 11.24
C ILE A 332 -22.81 26.23 11.96
N GLN A 333 -23.38 25.10 12.39
CA GLN A 333 -24.72 25.04 12.97
C GLN A 333 -24.74 25.20 14.50
N GLN A 334 -23.59 25.41 15.15
CA GLN A 334 -23.42 25.36 16.62
C GLN A 334 -24.27 26.38 17.41
N LYS A 335 -24.90 27.36 16.74
CA LYS A 335 -25.81 28.31 17.38
C LYS A 335 -27.01 27.63 18.04
N LYS A 336 -27.42 26.45 17.56
CA LYS A 336 -28.47 25.65 18.22
C LYS A 336 -27.84 24.68 19.22
N LEU A 337 -28.44 24.57 20.40
CA LEU A 337 -27.94 23.75 21.50
C LEU A 337 -27.65 22.30 21.08
N ILE A 338 -28.56 21.67 20.32
CA ILE A 338 -28.38 20.29 19.87
C ILE A 338 -27.09 20.10 19.06
N TYR A 339 -26.77 21.01 18.13
CA TYR A 339 -25.56 20.92 17.32
C TYR A 339 -24.29 21.22 18.11
N LYS A 340 -24.37 22.12 19.10
CA LYS A 340 -23.28 22.38 20.03
C LYS A 340 -22.98 21.13 20.87
N ILE A 341 -23.99 20.48 21.42
CA ILE A 341 -23.85 19.23 22.17
C ILE A 341 -23.25 18.15 21.27
N SER A 342 -23.79 17.93 20.07
CA SER A 342 -23.26 16.94 19.12
C SER A 342 -21.81 17.20 18.73
N LEU A 343 -21.43 18.47 18.51
CA LEU A 343 -20.05 18.86 18.24
C LEU A 343 -19.14 18.48 19.42
N MET A 344 -19.54 18.84 20.64
CA MET A 344 -18.78 18.50 21.84
C MET A 344 -18.66 16.99 22.02
N SER A 345 -19.73 16.21 21.80
CA SER A 345 -19.70 14.75 21.87
C SER A 345 -18.70 14.16 20.87
N ILE A 346 -18.69 14.64 19.62
CA ILE A 346 -17.73 14.18 18.61
C ILE A 346 -16.30 14.55 18.98
N LEU A 347 -16.07 15.75 19.49
CA LEU A 347 -14.74 16.15 19.96
C LEU A 347 -14.29 15.31 21.17
N CYS A 348 -15.20 14.98 22.09
CA CYS A 348 -14.92 14.08 23.21
C CYS A 348 -14.61 12.64 22.76
N LEU A 349 -15.11 12.20 21.60
CA LEU A 349 -14.72 10.91 21.02
C LEU A 349 -13.37 10.97 20.29
N LEU A 350 -13.08 12.07 19.60
CA LEU A 350 -11.88 12.19 18.76
C LEU A 350 -10.63 12.61 19.53
N LEU A 351 -10.75 13.46 20.55
CA LEU A 351 -9.60 13.91 21.33
C LEU A 351 -8.84 12.74 21.99
N PRO A 352 -9.52 11.78 22.69
CA PRO A 352 -8.84 10.60 23.22
C PRO A 352 -8.10 9.77 22.18
N ASN A 353 -8.60 9.68 20.94
CA ASN A 353 -7.92 8.91 19.88
C ASN A 353 -6.50 9.41 19.62
N HIS A 354 -6.27 10.73 19.68
CA HIS A 354 -4.93 11.30 19.52
C HIS A 354 -3.98 10.79 20.59
N PHE A 355 -4.42 10.81 21.84
CA PHE A 355 -3.64 10.31 22.97
C PHE A 355 -3.42 8.79 22.85
N ILE A 356 -4.43 8.03 22.44
CA ILE A 356 -4.32 6.58 22.23
C ILE A 356 -3.32 6.27 21.11
N PHE A 357 -3.34 7.01 19.99
CA PHE A 357 -2.39 6.83 18.89
C PHE A 357 -0.95 7.15 19.29
N VAL A 358 -0.75 8.27 19.99
CA VAL A 358 0.56 8.65 20.53
C VAL A 358 1.05 7.61 21.53
N TYR A 359 0.17 7.18 22.44
CA TYR A 359 0.50 6.16 23.44
C TYR A 359 0.85 4.82 22.80
N ALA A 360 0.04 4.33 21.85
CA ALA A 360 0.30 3.07 21.15
C ALA A 360 1.61 3.13 20.34
N THR A 361 1.90 4.28 19.71
CA THR A 361 3.19 4.51 19.05
C THR A 361 4.35 4.48 20.04
N TYR A 362 4.21 5.18 21.16
CA TYR A 362 5.24 5.25 22.19
C TYR A 362 5.50 3.88 22.83
N ASP A 363 4.44 3.12 23.10
CA ASP A 363 4.52 1.76 23.62
C ASP A 363 5.26 0.84 22.63
N GLN A 364 4.86 0.87 21.35
CA GLN A 364 5.56 0.11 20.31
C GLN A 364 7.04 0.50 20.22
N TYR A 365 7.36 1.80 20.21
CA TYR A 365 8.73 2.30 20.22
C TYR A 365 9.51 1.81 21.46
N ARG A 366 8.90 1.87 22.64
CA ARG A 366 9.50 1.38 23.89
C ARG A 366 9.78 -0.12 23.83
N GLU A 367 8.83 -0.93 23.35
CA GLU A 367 9.03 -2.37 23.21
C GLU A 367 10.12 -2.70 22.19
N MET A 368 10.17 -1.98 21.06
CA MET A 368 11.26 -2.10 20.10
C MET A 368 12.61 -1.76 20.73
N HIS A 369 12.69 -0.73 21.57
CA HIS A 369 13.92 -0.32 22.25
C HIS A 369 14.40 -1.27 23.36
N LYS A 370 13.50 -2.06 23.95
CA LYS A 370 13.91 -3.12 24.89
C LYS A 370 14.64 -4.26 24.19
N SER A 371 14.30 -4.47 22.93
CA SER A 371 14.90 -5.49 22.09
C SER A 371 16.23 -4.99 21.53
N ARG A 372 17.23 -5.88 21.52
CA ARG A 372 18.53 -5.58 20.89
C ARG A 372 18.44 -5.72 19.37
N SER A 373 17.35 -6.25 18.84
CA SER A 373 17.14 -6.46 17.40
C SER A 373 16.87 -5.15 16.66
N TRP A 374 16.02 -4.28 17.21
CA TRP A 374 15.47 -3.12 16.50
C TRP A 374 16.35 -1.87 16.63
N ASN A 375 17.63 -2.00 16.31
CA ASN A 375 18.54 -0.87 16.20
C ASN A 375 19.43 -0.99 14.95
N TRP A 376 19.93 0.15 14.49
CA TRP A 376 20.77 0.22 13.29
C TRP A 376 22.07 -0.57 13.42
N THR A 377 22.70 -0.60 14.59
CA THR A 377 23.93 -1.36 14.82
C THR A 377 23.75 -2.85 14.58
N THR A 378 22.74 -3.48 15.20
CA THR A 378 22.44 -4.91 15.05
C THR A 378 22.08 -5.24 13.60
N TYR A 379 21.40 -4.32 12.92
CA TYR A 379 21.09 -4.47 11.52
C TYR A 379 22.34 -4.36 10.63
N TYR A 380 23.22 -3.39 10.86
CA TYR A 380 24.50 -3.30 10.15
C TYR A 380 25.38 -4.53 10.42
N ASP A 381 25.38 -5.07 11.64
CA ASP A 381 26.07 -6.33 11.96
C ASP A 381 25.54 -7.51 11.13
N LEU A 382 24.24 -7.51 10.77
CA LEU A 382 23.65 -8.50 9.90
C LEU A 382 24.15 -8.32 8.46
N ILE A 383 24.15 -7.08 7.97
CA ILE A 383 24.65 -6.75 6.63
C ILE A 383 26.13 -7.10 6.51
N ASP A 384 26.97 -6.73 7.48
CA ASP A 384 28.37 -7.10 7.56
C ASP A 384 28.57 -8.63 7.57
N CYS A 385 27.67 -9.38 8.21
CA CYS A 385 27.68 -10.84 8.17
C CYS A 385 27.43 -11.35 6.74
N VAL A 386 26.44 -10.81 6.04
CA VAL A 386 26.11 -11.19 4.65
C VAL A 386 27.24 -10.78 3.70
N GLU A 387 27.71 -9.54 3.77
CA GLU A 387 28.79 -9.01 2.92
C GLU A 387 30.08 -9.81 3.07
N ARG A 388 30.50 -10.13 4.30
CA ARG A 388 31.70 -10.97 4.53
C ARG A 388 31.58 -12.34 3.86
N ARG A 389 30.38 -12.90 3.73
CA ARG A 389 30.15 -14.19 3.08
C ARG A 389 30.15 -14.06 1.56
N LEU A 390 29.52 -13.02 1.03
CA LEU A 390 29.54 -12.73 -0.40
C LEU A 390 30.94 -12.37 -0.90
N ASN A 391 31.72 -11.61 -0.14
CA ASN A 391 33.10 -11.26 -0.46
C ASN A 391 34.01 -12.50 -0.49
N LYS A 392 33.82 -13.45 0.43
CA LYS A 392 34.55 -14.74 0.38
C LYS A 392 34.22 -15.53 -0.88
N LEU A 393 32.94 -15.58 -1.27
CA LEU A 393 32.51 -16.21 -2.52
C LEU A 393 33.12 -15.52 -3.74
N GLU A 394 33.16 -14.19 -3.76
CA GLU A 394 33.78 -13.41 -4.83
C GLU A 394 35.25 -13.76 -5.05
N VAL A 395 36.04 -13.81 -3.96
CA VAL A 395 37.44 -14.21 -3.98
C VAL A 395 37.58 -15.64 -4.52
N THR A 396 36.70 -16.54 -4.09
CA THR A 396 36.73 -17.95 -4.51
C THR A 396 36.42 -18.11 -5.99
N LEU A 397 35.52 -17.29 -6.53
CA LEU A 397 35.11 -17.32 -7.92
C LEU A 397 36.01 -16.47 -8.84
N ASN A 398 37.03 -15.79 -8.31
CA ASN A 398 37.89 -14.84 -9.03
C ASN A 398 37.08 -13.84 -9.88
N TYR A 399 36.05 -13.25 -9.26
CA TYR A 399 35.05 -12.49 -10.01
C TYR A 399 35.51 -11.04 -10.31
N PRO A 400 35.29 -10.51 -11.52
CA PRO A 400 35.81 -9.20 -11.93
C PRO A 400 35.00 -7.97 -11.44
N LYS A 401 33.89 -8.17 -10.72
CA LYS A 401 33.05 -7.09 -10.18
C LYS A 401 32.51 -7.45 -8.80
N PRO A 402 32.53 -6.51 -7.83
CA PRO A 402 32.10 -6.78 -6.47
C PRO A 402 30.61 -7.13 -6.38
N PHE A 403 30.29 -8.11 -5.53
CA PHE A 403 28.91 -8.31 -5.09
C PHE A 403 28.57 -7.20 -4.09
N ARG A 404 27.71 -6.25 -4.48
CA ARG A 404 27.31 -5.15 -3.59
C ARG A 404 25.91 -5.37 -3.06
N VAL A 405 25.77 -5.40 -1.74
CA VAL A 405 24.49 -5.27 -1.06
C VAL A 405 24.09 -3.80 -1.16
N TRP A 406 22.95 -3.51 -1.77
CA TRP A 406 22.34 -2.17 -1.71
C TRP A 406 21.53 -2.08 -0.41
N ASP A 407 21.71 -0.98 0.32
CA ASP A 407 21.10 -0.77 1.63
C ASP A 407 19.63 -1.21 1.67
N PRO A 408 19.26 -2.13 2.58
CA PRO A 408 17.96 -2.77 2.55
C PRO A 408 16.83 -1.80 2.88
N THR A 409 15.75 -1.88 2.11
CA THR A 409 14.44 -1.37 2.53
C THR A 409 13.86 -2.33 3.52
N PHE A 410 14.12 -2.15 4.83
CA PHE A 410 13.42 -2.84 5.93
C PHE A 410 12.03 -3.35 5.49
N PRO A 411 11.76 -4.68 5.41
CA PRO A 411 12.63 -5.87 5.67
C PRO A 411 13.66 -6.32 4.62
N ASP A 412 13.63 -5.79 3.40
CA ASP A 412 14.22 -6.37 2.18
C ASP A 412 15.66 -5.92 1.91
N ILE A 413 16.61 -6.87 1.92
CA ILE A 413 18.00 -6.68 1.45
C ILE A 413 18.04 -6.65 -0.08
N THR A 414 18.29 -5.49 -0.68
CA THR A 414 18.48 -5.39 -2.12
C THR A 414 19.94 -5.71 -2.46
N ILE A 415 20.24 -6.47 -3.51
CA ILE A 415 21.63 -6.77 -3.90
C ILE A 415 21.80 -6.51 -5.39
N GLU A 416 22.88 -5.83 -5.78
CA GLU A 416 23.18 -5.55 -7.18
C GLU A 416 23.68 -6.80 -7.90
N LEU A 417 22.93 -7.21 -8.93
CA LEU A 417 23.26 -8.36 -9.76
C LEU A 417 24.14 -7.94 -10.93
N SER A 418 25.47 -8.04 -10.77
CA SER A 418 26.43 -7.50 -11.74
C SER A 418 26.50 -8.19 -13.11
N ARG A 419 25.78 -9.30 -13.35
CA ARG A 419 25.65 -9.94 -14.68
C ARG A 419 24.35 -10.72 -14.80
N ARG A 420 23.34 -10.14 -15.45
CA ARG A 420 22.25 -10.91 -16.06
C ARG A 420 22.72 -11.35 -17.46
N HIS A 421 22.53 -12.60 -17.86
CA HIS A 421 22.82 -13.00 -19.24
C HIS A 421 21.77 -12.29 -20.12
N PRO A 422 22.15 -11.53 -21.16
CA PRO A 422 21.20 -10.77 -21.98
C PRO A 422 20.12 -11.65 -22.63
N ASP A 423 20.43 -12.94 -22.83
CA ASP A 423 19.51 -13.94 -23.39
C ASP A 423 18.62 -14.63 -22.35
N TRP A 424 18.89 -14.46 -21.04
CA TRP A 424 18.03 -14.95 -19.96
C TRP A 424 16.83 -14.03 -19.82
N ARG A 425 15.98 -14.14 -20.83
CA ARG A 425 14.60 -13.72 -20.80
C ARG A 425 13.85 -14.77 -19.99
N PHE A 426 13.55 -14.51 -18.72
CA PHE A 426 12.50 -15.25 -18.02
C PHE A 426 11.16 -14.79 -18.61
N THR A 427 10.96 -15.13 -19.88
CA THR A 427 9.85 -14.64 -20.68
C THR A 427 8.70 -15.60 -20.57
N ARG A 428 7.56 -15.01 -20.20
CA ARG A 428 6.20 -15.46 -20.50
C ARG A 428 5.73 -16.61 -19.63
N THR A 429 5.06 -16.32 -18.51
CA THR A 429 3.69 -16.77 -18.20
C THR A 429 3.42 -16.60 -16.70
N ASN A 430 2.20 -16.20 -16.36
CA ASN A 430 1.62 -16.17 -15.01
C ASN A 430 1.43 -17.59 -14.40
N ASP A 431 2.29 -18.52 -14.74
CA ASP A 431 2.07 -19.95 -14.52
C ASP A 431 3.29 -20.56 -13.84
N PHE A 432 3.43 -20.19 -12.56
CA PHE A 432 4.50 -20.63 -11.69
C PHE A 432 4.57 -22.17 -11.60
N HIS A 433 3.42 -22.84 -11.67
CA HIS A 433 3.33 -24.29 -11.62
C HIS A 433 3.89 -24.97 -12.88
N THR A 434 3.54 -24.50 -14.09
CA THR A 434 3.96 -25.16 -15.33
C THR A 434 5.41 -24.84 -15.72
N ARG A 435 6.00 -23.77 -15.14
CA ARG A 435 7.39 -23.34 -15.42
C ARG A 435 8.32 -23.36 -14.21
N ALA A 436 7.93 -24.00 -13.10
CA ALA A 436 8.75 -24.16 -11.90
C ALA A 436 10.18 -24.65 -12.23
N ASN A 437 10.30 -25.54 -13.22
CA ASN A 437 11.58 -26.07 -13.71
C ASN A 437 12.57 -24.99 -14.18
N LEU A 438 12.11 -23.88 -14.75
CA LEU A 438 12.99 -22.78 -15.20
C LEU A 438 13.47 -21.91 -14.04
N ALA A 439 12.61 -21.65 -13.04
CA ALA A 439 13.02 -20.97 -11.82
C ALA A 439 14.04 -21.82 -11.03
N ILE A 440 13.80 -23.13 -11.00
CA ILE A 440 14.72 -24.15 -10.50
C ILE A 440 16.06 -24.10 -11.25
N GLU A 441 16.04 -24.09 -12.58
CA GLU A 441 17.25 -24.03 -13.41
C GLU A 441 18.02 -22.72 -13.23
N HIS A 442 17.33 -21.58 -13.20
CA HIS A 442 17.93 -20.30 -12.87
C HIS A 442 18.64 -20.32 -11.52
N GLY A 443 17.94 -20.85 -10.52
CA GLY A 443 18.44 -21.02 -9.18
C GLY A 443 19.68 -21.91 -9.05
N LYS A 444 19.80 -22.92 -9.91
CA LYS A 444 21.03 -23.70 -10.05
C LYS A 444 22.16 -22.86 -10.64
N ASN A 445 21.86 -22.07 -11.67
CA ASN A 445 22.88 -21.42 -12.46
C ASN A 445 23.47 -20.15 -11.80
N ILE A 446 22.71 -19.46 -10.97
CA ILE A 446 23.21 -18.35 -10.13
C ILE A 446 24.24 -18.84 -9.09
N GLU A 447 25.13 -17.96 -8.66
CA GLU A 447 26.23 -18.26 -7.74
C GLU A 447 25.80 -18.21 -6.28
N ALA A 448 24.88 -17.32 -5.92
CA ALA A 448 24.28 -17.36 -4.61
C ALA A 448 22.85 -16.84 -4.56
N VAL A 449 22.10 -17.37 -3.60
CA VAL A 449 20.73 -16.98 -3.26
C VAL A 449 20.73 -16.45 -1.84
N VAL A 450 20.17 -15.26 -1.65
CA VAL A 450 20.03 -14.64 -0.32
C VAL A 450 18.54 -14.49 -0.02
N VAL A 451 18.11 -14.91 1.18
CA VAL A 451 16.71 -14.93 1.63
C VAL A 451 16.63 -14.33 3.03
N PRO A 452 16.26 -13.05 3.18
CA PRO A 452 16.06 -12.46 4.50
C PRO A 452 14.72 -12.89 5.07
N GLU A 453 14.64 -12.88 6.40
CA GLU A 453 13.45 -13.13 7.18
C GLU A 453 13.49 -12.35 8.49
N ILE A 454 12.30 -12.02 9.00
CA ILE A 454 12.13 -11.43 10.33
C ILE A 454 11.22 -12.29 11.24
N PHE A 455 10.97 -13.55 10.87
CA PHE A 455 9.95 -14.37 11.54
C PHE A 455 10.43 -15.03 12.85
N SER A 456 11.69 -14.83 13.25
CA SER A 456 12.20 -15.42 14.50
C SER A 456 11.69 -14.63 15.70
N GLN A 457 10.79 -15.20 16.49
CA GLN A 457 10.33 -14.59 17.74
C GLN A 457 11.45 -14.49 18.78
N GLU A 458 12.50 -15.32 18.65
CA GLU A 458 13.63 -15.36 19.57
C GLU A 458 14.83 -14.57 19.04
N GLU A 459 15.38 -13.67 19.87
CA GLU A 459 16.62 -12.96 19.55
C GLU A 459 17.82 -13.90 19.61
N LYS A 460 18.55 -14.05 18.50
CA LYS A 460 19.78 -14.86 18.45
C LYS A 460 20.88 -14.17 17.66
N TRP A 461 22.12 -14.46 18.03
CA TRP A 461 23.32 -14.07 17.27
C TRP A 461 23.94 -15.32 16.71
N ILE A 462 23.58 -15.63 15.47
CA ILE A 462 23.98 -16.86 14.80
C ILE A 462 24.78 -16.51 13.56
N GLU A 463 25.89 -17.22 13.40
CA GLU A 463 26.72 -17.16 12.21
C GLU A 463 27.24 -18.58 11.96
N GLY A 464 26.63 -19.30 11.03
CA GLY A 464 27.01 -20.69 10.79
C GLY A 464 26.27 -21.39 9.68
N THR A 465 26.58 -22.66 9.50
CA THR A 465 25.92 -23.52 8.50
C THR A 465 24.58 -24.02 9.04
N PRO A 466 23.60 -24.34 8.18
CA PRO A 466 22.33 -24.95 8.62
C PRO A 466 22.50 -26.24 9.45
N ALA A 467 23.60 -26.98 9.26
CA ALA A 467 23.89 -28.19 10.04
C ALA A 467 24.19 -27.89 11.53
N GLN A 468 24.76 -26.72 11.83
CA GLN A 468 25.01 -26.27 13.20
C GLN A 468 23.71 -25.80 13.89
N TYR A 469 22.69 -25.45 13.11
CA TYR A 469 21.42 -24.92 13.60
C TYR A 469 20.23 -25.62 12.94
N PRO A 470 20.04 -26.94 13.15
CA PRO A 470 19.08 -27.74 12.40
C PRO A 470 17.61 -27.36 12.66
N ARG A 471 17.35 -26.61 13.73
CA ARG A 471 16.01 -26.09 14.08
C ARG A 471 15.65 -24.79 13.36
N LEU A 472 16.60 -24.13 12.71
CA LEU A 472 16.35 -22.93 11.92
C LEU A 472 16.01 -23.32 10.49
N TYR A 473 14.79 -22.99 10.06
CA TYR A 473 14.34 -23.13 8.69
C TYR A 473 13.53 -21.91 8.31
N SER A 474 13.56 -21.59 7.02
CA SER A 474 12.80 -20.49 6.46
C SER A 474 11.31 -20.85 6.39
N ALA A 475 10.43 -19.95 6.80
CA ALA A 475 8.98 -20.14 6.63
C ALA A 475 8.61 -20.31 5.15
N TRP A 476 9.33 -19.66 4.24
CA TRP A 476 9.11 -19.69 2.79
C TRP A 476 9.60 -20.98 2.14
N MET A 477 10.45 -21.73 2.83
CA MET A 477 10.86 -23.08 2.41
C MET A 477 9.82 -24.14 2.78
N THR A 478 8.73 -23.79 3.46
CA THR A 478 7.63 -24.73 3.77
C THR A 478 6.53 -24.77 2.71
N TRP A 479 6.52 -23.80 1.77
CA TRP A 479 5.56 -23.77 0.69
C TRP A 479 5.95 -24.82 -0.36
N ALA A 480 5.18 -25.91 -0.43
CA ALA A 480 5.39 -26.98 -1.40
C ALA A 480 5.35 -26.42 -2.84
N ASP A 481 6.15 -27.01 -3.73
CA ASP A 481 6.27 -26.68 -5.17
C ASP A 481 7.00 -25.37 -5.54
N MET A 482 7.58 -24.64 -4.56
CA MET A 482 8.39 -23.45 -4.80
C MET A 482 9.89 -23.73 -4.96
N PHE A 483 10.59 -23.00 -5.83
CA PHE A 483 12.04 -23.05 -6.02
C PHE A 483 12.86 -23.09 -4.71
N LEU A 484 12.45 -22.32 -3.69
CA LEU A 484 13.11 -22.26 -2.37
C LEU A 484 13.17 -23.61 -1.65
N ILE A 485 12.16 -24.47 -1.79
CA ILE A 485 12.16 -25.78 -1.13
C ILE A 485 13.24 -26.69 -1.71
N HIS A 486 13.51 -26.56 -3.01
CA HIS A 486 14.56 -27.31 -3.68
C HIS A 486 15.95 -26.80 -3.27
N LEU A 487 16.13 -25.47 -3.12
CA LEU A 487 17.36 -24.92 -2.53
C LEU A 487 17.63 -25.47 -1.13
N TRP A 488 16.60 -25.70 -0.33
CA TRP A 488 16.77 -26.26 1.01
C TRP A 488 17.01 -27.77 1.00
N ARG A 489 16.28 -28.53 0.19
CA ARG A 489 16.33 -30.00 0.19
C ARG A 489 17.49 -30.57 -0.63
N ASP A 490 17.78 -29.99 -1.79
CA ASP A 490 18.83 -30.50 -2.69
C ASP A 490 20.18 -29.83 -2.41
N LYS A 491 20.97 -30.47 -1.54
CA LYS A 491 22.33 -30.03 -1.17
C LYS A 491 23.31 -29.96 -2.34
N LYS A 492 23.00 -30.57 -3.49
CA LYS A 492 23.87 -30.57 -4.66
C LYS A 492 23.82 -29.26 -5.45
N TRP A 493 22.78 -28.43 -5.29
CA TRP A 493 22.66 -27.17 -6.06
C TRP A 493 23.55 -26.05 -5.53
N LYS A 494 23.64 -25.99 -4.20
CA LYS A 494 24.34 -24.99 -3.41
C LYS A 494 24.85 -25.67 -2.14
N ASN A 495 26.08 -26.14 -2.19
CA ASN A 495 26.76 -26.88 -1.13
C ASN A 495 27.20 -25.96 0.02
N ASN A 496 27.53 -24.70 -0.27
CA ASN A 496 27.94 -23.71 0.70
C ASN A 496 26.72 -22.94 1.20
N ARG A 497 26.25 -23.31 2.40
CA ARG A 497 25.02 -22.76 2.98
C ARG A 497 25.32 -22.09 4.29
N TYR A 498 24.70 -20.94 4.49
CA TYR A 498 25.01 -20.11 5.65
C TYR A 498 23.77 -19.41 6.18
N ILE A 499 23.77 -19.17 7.48
CA ILE A 499 22.75 -18.43 8.21
C ILE A 499 23.46 -17.30 8.94
N CYS A 500 22.98 -16.08 8.72
CA CYS A 500 23.29 -14.92 9.55
C CYS A 500 22.03 -14.55 10.30
N GLN A 501 22.08 -14.56 11.63
CA GLN A 501 21.03 -14.00 12.48
C GLN A 501 21.63 -12.98 13.44
N ARG A 502 20.97 -11.83 13.59
CA ARG A 502 21.32 -10.77 14.55
C ARG A 502 20.03 -10.29 15.22
N GLY A 503 19.80 -10.73 16.45
CA GLY A 503 18.52 -10.52 17.08
C GLY A 503 17.41 -11.30 16.36
N GLN A 504 16.33 -10.62 15.98
CA GLN A 504 15.20 -11.17 15.21
C GLN A 504 15.43 -11.10 13.69
N TRP A 505 16.49 -10.43 13.25
CA TRP A 505 16.89 -10.39 11.85
C TRP A 505 17.57 -11.67 11.43
N GLN A 506 17.14 -12.27 10.32
CA GLN A 506 17.69 -13.52 9.82
C GLN A 506 17.89 -13.47 8.32
N VAL A 507 18.96 -14.11 7.84
CA VAL A 507 19.24 -14.25 6.40
C VAL A 507 19.77 -15.66 6.16
N PHE A 508 19.17 -16.35 5.19
CA PHE A 508 19.67 -17.60 4.65
C PHE A 508 20.41 -17.34 3.35
N MET A 509 21.60 -17.92 3.22
CA MET A 509 22.45 -17.83 2.04
C MET A 509 22.73 -19.22 1.48
N PHE A 510 22.54 -19.39 0.18
CA PHE A 510 22.82 -20.63 -0.56
C PHE A 510 23.79 -20.31 -1.69
N MET A 511 25.01 -20.82 -1.63
CA MET A 511 26.13 -20.48 -2.51
C MET A 511 26.72 -21.74 -3.16
N LYS A 512 27.36 -21.58 -4.33
CA LYS A 512 28.10 -22.66 -5.01
C LYS A 512 29.40 -23.05 -4.30
#